data_AF-A0AAV9RTJ7-F1
#
_entry.id   AF-A0AAV9RTJ7-F1
#
_cell.length_a   1.000
_cell.length_b   1.000
_cell.length_c   1.000
_cell.angle_alpha   90.00
_cell.angle_beta   90.00
_cell.angle_gamma   90.00
#
_symmetry.space_group_name_H-M   'P 1'
#
loop_
_entity.id
_entity.type
_entity.pdbx_description
1 polymer ?
#
loop_
_entity_poly.entity_id
_entity_poly.type
_entity_poly.pdbx_seq_one_letter_code
_entity_poly.pdbx_strand_id
1 'polypeptide(L)'
;MLRPNHQELEGNDRYEGFCVDMLKELADILKFKYRIRLVEDGVYGVPGANGTWTGMVGELISRKADLAVAGLTITAEREKVIDFSKPFMTLGISIMYRVHLGRRPGYFSFLDPFSPGVWLFMLLAYLAVSCVLFLVARLTPYEWYNPHPCLKGRCNLLINQYSLGNSFWFPVGGFMQQGSTIAPRALSTRCVSGVWLVLTIVFSFQKH
;
A
#
# COMPACT_ATOMS: atom_id res chain seq x y z
N MET A 1 -28.07 -26.27 5.52
CA MET A 1 -26.84 -26.94 5.99
C MET A 1 -27.21 -28.08 6.92
N LEU A 2 -26.30 -29.03 7.16
CA LEU A 2 -26.50 -30.04 8.21
C LEU A 2 -26.29 -29.39 9.58
N ARG A 3 -27.12 -29.75 10.55
CA ARG A 3 -26.93 -29.33 11.95
C ARG A 3 -25.65 -29.95 12.52
N PRO A 4 -24.99 -29.32 13.51
CA PRO A 4 -23.82 -29.90 14.18
C PRO A 4 -24.09 -31.30 14.75
N ASN A 5 -25.27 -31.52 15.34
CA ASN A 5 -25.70 -32.80 15.92
C ASN A 5 -26.57 -33.65 14.97
N HIS A 6 -26.43 -33.50 13.65
CA HIS A 6 -27.27 -34.20 12.66
C HIS A 6 -27.21 -35.75 12.74
N GLN A 7 -26.18 -36.33 13.36
CA GLN A 7 -26.07 -37.78 13.56
C GLN A 7 -27.09 -38.32 14.57
N GLU A 8 -27.56 -37.47 15.49
CA GLU A 8 -28.57 -37.79 16.51
C GLU A 8 -30.00 -37.51 16.04
N LEU A 9 -30.15 -36.90 14.86
CA LEU A 9 -31.42 -36.46 14.31
C LEU A 9 -31.82 -37.33 13.12
N GLU A 10 -33.12 -37.48 12.89
CA GLU A 10 -33.65 -38.27 11.77
C GLU A 10 -34.42 -37.39 10.77
N GLY A 11 -34.49 -37.86 9.52
CA GLY A 11 -35.30 -37.21 8.49
C GLY A 11 -34.89 -35.77 8.20
N ASN A 12 -35.89 -34.87 8.23
CA ASN A 12 -35.76 -33.45 7.89
C ASN A 12 -35.09 -32.64 9.01
N ASP A 13 -35.15 -33.09 10.27
CA ASP A 13 -34.64 -32.36 11.42
C ASP A 13 -33.11 -32.24 11.42
N ARG A 14 -32.44 -33.06 10.60
CA ARG A 14 -30.99 -33.01 10.35
C ARG A 14 -30.52 -31.71 9.69
N TYR A 15 -31.43 -30.95 9.11
CA TYR A 15 -31.09 -29.76 8.33
C TYR A 15 -31.52 -28.47 9.04
N GLU A 16 -30.78 -27.39 8.78
CA GLU A 16 -31.08 -26.03 9.25
C GLU A 16 -30.67 -24.97 8.23
N GLY A 17 -31.17 -23.76 8.42
CA GLY A 17 -30.82 -22.56 7.64
C GLY A 17 -31.98 -22.02 6.80
N PHE A 18 -31.74 -20.87 6.19
CA PHE A 18 -32.77 -20.06 5.52
C PHE A 18 -33.72 -20.84 4.59
N CYS A 19 -33.19 -21.68 3.70
CA CYS A 19 -34.01 -22.46 2.76
C CYS A 19 -34.87 -23.53 3.45
N VAL A 20 -34.42 -24.06 4.60
CA VAL A 20 -35.17 -25.06 5.37
C VAL A 20 -36.36 -24.40 6.05
N ASP A 21 -36.14 -23.24 6.66
CA ASP A 21 -37.20 -22.48 7.32
C ASP A 21 -38.23 -22.00 6.29
N MET A 22 -37.77 -21.50 5.13
CA MET A 22 -38.65 -21.10 4.02
C MET A 22 -39.50 -22.27 3.50
N LEU A 23 -38.92 -23.47 3.34
CA LEU A 23 -39.67 -24.64 2.90
C LEU A 23 -40.72 -25.08 3.93
N LYS A 24 -40.39 -24.98 5.23
CA LYS A 24 -41.32 -25.28 6.31
C LYS A 24 -42.53 -24.35 6.29
N GLU A 25 -42.31 -23.04 6.19
CA GLU A 25 -43.39 -22.04 6.08
C GLU A 25 -44.28 -22.29 4.85
N LEU A 26 -43.66 -22.62 3.70
CA LEU A 26 -44.41 -22.98 2.49
C LEU A 26 -45.26 -24.24 2.69
N ALA A 27 -44.71 -25.26 3.35
CA ALA A 27 -45.43 -26.50 3.64
C ALA A 27 -46.60 -26.28 4.59
N ASP A 28 -46.44 -25.39 5.58
CA ASP A 28 -47.48 -25.03 6.54
C ASP A 28 -48.62 -24.23 5.89
N ILE A 29 -48.32 -23.38 4.89
CA ILE A 29 -49.33 -22.62 4.14
C ILE A 29 -50.05 -23.51 3.13
N LEU A 30 -49.29 -24.23 2.29
CA LEU A 30 -49.80 -25.00 1.15
C LEU A 30 -50.25 -26.42 1.53
N LYS A 31 -50.01 -26.85 2.78
CA LYS A 31 -50.44 -28.14 3.35
C LYS A 31 -49.89 -29.37 2.60
N PHE A 32 -48.62 -29.35 2.21
CA PHE A 32 -47.95 -30.52 1.63
C PHE A 32 -46.94 -31.16 2.59
N LYS A 33 -46.67 -32.44 2.38
CA LYS A 33 -45.58 -33.17 3.07
C LYS A 33 -44.34 -33.17 2.19
N TYR A 34 -43.17 -33.09 2.82
CA TYR A 34 -41.90 -33.05 2.10
C TYR A 34 -40.83 -33.87 2.81
N ARG A 35 -39.84 -34.32 2.04
CA ARG A 35 -38.62 -34.95 2.54
C ARG A 35 -37.42 -34.25 1.92
N ILE A 36 -36.54 -33.72 2.76
CA ILE A 36 -35.31 -33.07 2.32
C ILE A 36 -34.28 -34.15 1.96
N ARG A 37 -33.68 -33.99 0.78
CA ARG A 37 -32.56 -34.78 0.28
C ARG A 37 -31.54 -33.81 -0.32
N LEU A 38 -30.26 -34.11 -0.10
CA LEU A 38 -29.17 -33.42 -0.79
C LEU A 38 -28.94 -34.07 -2.16
N VAL A 39 -28.62 -33.26 -3.15
CA VAL A 39 -28.21 -33.73 -4.48
C VAL A 39 -26.96 -34.61 -4.36
N GLU A 40 -26.92 -35.73 -5.07
CA GLU A 40 -25.87 -36.77 -4.91
C GLU A 40 -24.47 -36.27 -5.28
N ASP A 41 -24.37 -35.44 -6.33
CA ASP A 41 -23.10 -34.95 -6.88
C ASP A 41 -22.65 -33.60 -6.30
N GLY A 42 -23.44 -32.98 -5.42
CA GLY A 42 -23.13 -31.71 -4.77
C GLY A 42 -23.11 -30.49 -5.69
N VAL A 43 -23.58 -30.57 -6.94
CA VAL A 43 -23.54 -29.44 -7.89
C VAL A 43 -24.94 -28.90 -8.21
N TYR A 44 -25.00 -27.61 -8.57
CA TYR A 44 -26.25 -26.95 -8.96
C TYR A 44 -26.85 -27.54 -10.24
N GLY A 45 -25.99 -27.89 -11.19
CA GLY A 45 -26.36 -28.44 -12.49
C GLY A 45 -25.70 -27.68 -13.63
N VAL A 46 -25.03 -28.45 -14.48
CA VAL A 46 -24.25 -27.99 -15.63
C VAL A 46 -24.79 -28.70 -16.88
N PRO A 47 -24.99 -27.99 -18.01
CA PRO A 47 -25.39 -28.60 -19.25
C PRO A 47 -24.25 -29.47 -19.81
N GLY A 48 -24.55 -30.72 -20.13
CA GLY A 48 -23.69 -31.61 -20.88
C GLY A 48 -23.82 -31.40 -22.38
N ALA A 49 -22.84 -31.86 -23.15
CA ALA A 49 -22.81 -31.72 -24.62
C ALA A 49 -24.00 -32.40 -25.32
N ASN A 50 -24.60 -33.43 -24.70
CA ASN A 50 -25.67 -34.23 -25.27
C ASN A 50 -27.07 -33.74 -24.84
N GLY A 51 -27.18 -32.51 -24.32
CA GLY A 51 -28.44 -31.97 -23.77
C GLY A 51 -28.83 -32.55 -22.41
N THR A 52 -27.98 -33.39 -21.81
CA THR A 52 -28.13 -33.87 -20.45
C THR A 52 -27.78 -32.79 -19.43
N TRP A 53 -28.27 -32.92 -18.21
CA TRP A 53 -27.97 -32.00 -17.12
C TRP A 53 -27.53 -32.80 -15.89
N THR A 54 -26.54 -32.27 -15.18
CA THR A 54 -26.10 -32.80 -13.88
C THR A 54 -26.80 -32.07 -12.73
N GLY A 55 -26.49 -32.44 -11.49
CA GLY A 55 -26.88 -31.69 -10.31
C GLY A 55 -28.38 -31.62 -10.06
N MET A 56 -28.78 -30.58 -9.33
CA MET A 56 -30.18 -30.33 -8.99
C MET A 56 -31.05 -30.16 -10.24
N VAL A 57 -30.55 -29.51 -11.30
CA VAL A 57 -31.29 -29.37 -12.57
C VAL A 57 -31.54 -30.74 -13.21
N GLY A 58 -30.53 -31.62 -13.24
CA GLY A 58 -30.68 -32.98 -13.76
C GLY A 58 -31.65 -33.84 -12.95
N GLU A 59 -31.64 -33.72 -11.62
CA GLU A 59 -32.58 -34.44 -10.76
C GLU A 59 -34.04 -34.00 -10.98
N LEU A 60 -34.29 -32.71 -11.26
CA LEU A 60 -35.62 -32.21 -11.62
C LEU A 60 -36.09 -32.74 -12.99
N ILE A 61 -35.22 -32.70 -14.01
CA ILE A 61 -35.56 -33.19 -15.36
C ILE A 61 -35.86 -34.69 -15.34
N SER A 62 -35.06 -35.47 -14.60
CA SER A 62 -35.25 -36.91 -14.44
C SER A 62 -36.34 -37.30 -13.44
N ARG A 63 -37.02 -36.31 -12.83
CA ARG A 63 -38.06 -36.50 -11.79
C ARG A 63 -37.59 -37.34 -10.60
N LYS A 64 -36.29 -37.25 -10.28
CA LYS A 64 -35.75 -37.77 -9.01
C LYS A 64 -36.10 -36.86 -7.83
N ALA A 65 -36.33 -35.58 -8.10
CA ALA A 65 -36.82 -34.60 -7.15
C ALA A 65 -38.00 -33.83 -7.74
N ASP A 66 -38.98 -33.47 -6.90
CA ASP A 66 -40.17 -32.71 -7.32
C ASP A 66 -39.96 -31.19 -7.20
N LEU A 67 -39.07 -30.76 -6.30
CA LEU A 67 -38.81 -29.35 -6.01
C LEU A 67 -37.35 -29.16 -5.58
N ALA A 68 -36.70 -28.12 -6.11
CA ALA A 68 -35.38 -27.68 -5.65
C ALA A 68 -35.50 -26.34 -4.90
N VAL A 69 -35.23 -26.37 -3.59
CA VAL A 69 -35.18 -25.16 -2.75
C VAL A 69 -33.73 -24.87 -2.36
N ALA A 70 -33.11 -23.94 -3.08
CA ALA A 70 -31.72 -23.55 -2.90
C ALA A 70 -31.48 -22.12 -3.39
N GLY A 71 -30.28 -21.59 -3.12
CA GLY A 71 -29.76 -20.38 -3.78
C GLY A 71 -29.40 -20.64 -5.25
N LEU A 72 -30.38 -21.08 -6.05
CA LEU A 72 -30.21 -21.41 -7.45
C LEU A 72 -30.47 -20.18 -8.33
N THR A 73 -29.42 -19.67 -8.97
CA THR A 73 -29.55 -18.54 -9.91
C THR A 73 -30.40 -18.91 -11.12
N ILE A 74 -31.40 -18.08 -11.42
CA ILE A 74 -32.21 -18.16 -12.64
C ILE A 74 -31.34 -17.73 -13.82
N THR A 75 -31.17 -18.60 -14.80
CA THR A 75 -30.42 -18.32 -16.05
C THR A 75 -31.23 -18.76 -17.25
N ALA A 76 -31.00 -18.11 -18.41
CA ALA A 76 -31.73 -18.41 -19.64
C ALA A 76 -31.55 -19.86 -20.14
N GLU A 77 -30.44 -20.53 -19.79
CA GLU A 77 -30.23 -21.94 -20.14
C GLU A 77 -31.05 -22.87 -19.24
N ARG A 78 -31.18 -22.54 -17.95
CA ARG A 78 -31.97 -23.33 -17.00
C ARG A 78 -33.47 -23.17 -17.25
N GLU A 79 -33.93 -21.97 -17.57
CA GLU A 79 -35.33 -21.71 -17.91
C GLU A 79 -35.83 -22.47 -19.15
N LYS A 80 -34.94 -22.98 -20.01
CA LYS A 80 -35.33 -23.81 -21.15
C LYS A 80 -35.72 -25.24 -20.77
N VAL A 81 -35.33 -25.70 -19.58
CA VAL A 81 -35.45 -27.10 -19.16
C VAL A 81 -36.20 -27.29 -17.84
N ILE A 82 -36.30 -26.24 -17.02
CA ILE A 82 -37.05 -26.22 -15.77
C ILE A 82 -37.78 -24.89 -15.59
N ASP A 83 -38.91 -24.92 -14.91
CA ASP A 83 -39.66 -23.72 -14.54
C ASP A 83 -39.18 -23.14 -13.20
N PHE A 84 -39.21 -21.81 -13.10
CA PHE A 84 -38.89 -21.08 -11.88
C PHE A 84 -40.10 -20.29 -11.35
N SER A 85 -40.14 -20.13 -10.02
CA SER A 85 -41.00 -19.13 -9.38
C SER A 85 -40.40 -17.73 -9.49
N LYS A 86 -41.11 -16.71 -8.99
CA LYS A 86 -40.53 -15.37 -8.87
C LYS A 86 -39.35 -15.40 -7.89
N PRO A 87 -38.24 -14.69 -8.17
CA PRO A 87 -37.09 -14.68 -7.29
C PRO A 87 -37.47 -14.12 -5.92
N PHE A 88 -37.09 -14.84 -4.86
CA PHE A 88 -37.35 -14.42 -3.46
C PHE A 88 -36.22 -13.54 -2.89
N MET A 89 -35.08 -13.48 -3.56
CA MET A 89 -33.91 -12.69 -3.15
C MET A 89 -33.17 -12.17 -4.39
N THR A 90 -32.80 -10.89 -4.38
CA THR A 90 -31.98 -10.27 -5.43
C THR A 90 -30.53 -10.20 -4.98
N LEU A 91 -29.64 -10.86 -5.71
CA LEU A 91 -28.19 -10.87 -5.46
C LEU A 91 -27.46 -10.22 -6.64
N GLY A 92 -26.37 -9.51 -6.35
CA GLY A 92 -25.47 -8.94 -7.36
C GLY A 92 -24.06 -9.52 -7.25
N ILE A 93 -23.24 -9.31 -8.30
CA ILE A 93 -21.82 -9.67 -8.25
C ILE A 93 -21.11 -8.72 -7.30
N SER A 94 -20.42 -9.27 -6.30
CA SER A 94 -19.60 -8.51 -5.35
C SER A 94 -18.17 -9.02 -5.39
N ILE A 95 -17.20 -8.11 -5.28
CA ILE A 95 -15.78 -8.44 -5.21
C ILE A 95 -15.38 -8.49 -3.74
N MET A 96 -14.95 -9.67 -3.30
CA MET A 96 -14.32 -9.84 -2.00
C MET A 96 -12.80 -9.77 -2.16
N TYR A 97 -12.15 -8.87 -1.43
CA TYR A 97 -10.69 -8.78 -1.38
C TYR A 97 -10.23 -8.71 0.07
N ARG A 98 -9.01 -9.18 0.33
CA ARG A 98 -8.40 -9.08 1.65
C ARG A 98 -8.00 -7.63 1.90
N VAL A 99 -8.50 -7.05 2.99
CA VAL A 99 -8.03 -5.74 3.46
C VAL A 99 -6.55 -5.85 3.84
N HIS A 100 -5.70 -5.06 3.20
CA HIS A 100 -4.30 -4.93 3.59
C HIS A 100 -4.22 -3.92 4.72
N LEU A 101 -3.97 -4.37 5.94
CA LEU A 101 -3.63 -3.45 7.01
C LEU A 101 -2.30 -2.78 6.64
N GLY A 102 -2.32 -1.47 6.41
CA GLY A 102 -1.12 -0.69 6.10
C GLY A 102 -0.03 -0.91 7.16
N ARG A 103 1.23 -0.87 6.73
CA ARG A 103 2.38 -1.01 7.63
C ARG A 103 2.38 0.15 8.63
N ARG A 104 2.48 -0.17 9.93
CA ARG A 104 2.66 0.87 10.96
C ARG A 104 4.00 1.59 10.72
N PRO A 105 4.04 2.93 10.72
CA PRO A 105 5.30 3.65 10.54
C PRO A 105 6.27 3.29 11.68
N GLY A 106 7.53 3.02 11.33
CA GLY A 106 8.59 2.76 12.32
C GLY A 106 9.09 4.06 12.96
N TYR A 107 9.90 3.96 14.01
CA TYR A 107 10.45 5.14 14.73
C TYR A 107 11.21 6.13 13.83
N PHE A 108 11.84 5.64 12.75
CA PHE A 108 12.61 6.45 11.80
C PHE A 108 11.84 6.77 10.51
N SER A 109 10.50 6.74 10.53
CA SER A 109 9.70 7.00 9.32
C SER A 109 9.89 8.40 8.75
N PHE A 110 10.49 9.33 9.49
CA PHE A 110 10.89 10.64 8.98
C PHE A 110 12.04 10.58 7.97
N LEU A 111 12.81 9.47 7.91
CA LEU A 111 13.85 9.21 6.93
C LEU A 111 13.32 8.48 5.68
N ASP A 112 12.15 7.84 5.79
CA ASP A 112 11.48 7.11 4.68
C ASP A 112 11.24 7.95 3.41
N PRO A 113 11.11 9.30 3.43
CA PRO A 113 10.96 10.08 2.20
C PRO A 113 12.12 9.92 1.22
N PHE A 114 13.31 9.55 1.69
CA PHE A 114 14.48 9.34 0.85
C PHE A 114 15.08 7.95 1.06
N SER A 115 15.53 7.33 -0.04
CA SER A 115 16.19 6.02 0.05
C SER A 115 17.53 6.13 0.79
N PRO A 116 17.99 5.05 1.44
CA PRO A 116 19.31 5.03 2.10
C PRO A 116 20.46 5.43 1.17
N GLY A 117 20.34 5.16 -0.13
CA GLY A 117 21.33 5.56 -1.13
C GLY A 117 21.42 7.09 -1.29
N VAL A 118 20.29 7.80 -1.30
CA VAL A 118 20.28 9.27 -1.37
C VAL A 118 20.96 9.87 -0.14
N TRP A 119 20.67 9.34 1.05
CA TRP A 119 21.34 9.77 2.29
C TRP A 119 22.87 9.58 2.24
N LEU A 120 23.34 8.46 1.68
CA LEU A 120 24.77 8.19 1.50
C LEU A 120 25.41 9.20 0.52
N PHE A 121 24.79 9.44 -0.63
CA PHE A 121 25.29 10.42 -1.60
C PHE A 121 25.31 11.84 -1.04
N MET A 122 24.32 12.22 -0.23
CA MET A 122 24.29 13.50 0.45
C MET A 122 25.46 13.66 1.44
N LEU A 123 25.76 12.61 2.21
CA LEU A 123 26.93 12.62 3.10
C LEU A 123 28.25 12.74 2.32
N LEU A 124 28.40 12.01 1.21
CA LEU A 124 29.60 12.08 0.37
C LEU A 124 29.77 13.45 -0.28
N ALA A 125 28.69 14.04 -0.81
CA ALA A 125 28.70 15.38 -1.38
C ALA A 125 29.08 16.45 -0.34
N TYR A 126 28.55 16.34 0.88
CA TYR A 126 28.91 17.21 2.01
C TYR A 126 30.42 17.14 2.34
N LEU A 127 30.98 15.93 2.42
CA LEU A 127 32.42 15.74 2.69
C LEU A 127 33.29 16.30 1.54
N ALA A 128 32.87 16.07 0.30
CA ALA A 128 33.58 16.57 -0.88
C ALA A 128 33.63 18.11 -0.91
N VAL A 129 32.50 18.78 -0.68
CA VAL A 129 32.43 20.25 -0.64
C VAL A 129 33.27 20.81 0.51
N SER A 130 33.22 20.19 1.69
CA SER A 130 34.03 20.60 2.85
C SER A 130 35.52 20.51 2.54
N CYS A 131 35.96 19.43 1.88
CA CYS A 131 37.35 19.23 1.45
C CYS A 131 37.78 20.27 0.39
N VAL A 132 36.96 20.47 -0.64
CA VAL A 132 37.24 21.45 -1.70
C VAL A 132 37.32 22.87 -1.13
N LEU A 133 36.41 23.26 -0.23
CA LEU A 133 36.47 24.56 0.43
C LEU A 133 37.75 24.73 1.25
N PHE A 134 38.17 23.70 2.00
CA PHE A 134 39.42 23.75 2.76
C PHE A 134 40.64 23.94 1.86
N LEU A 135 40.74 23.17 0.78
CA LEU A 135 41.87 23.26 -0.16
C LEU A 135 41.90 24.60 -0.89
N VAL A 136 40.77 25.02 -1.47
CA VAL A 136 40.67 26.27 -2.23
C VAL A 136 40.92 27.49 -1.33
N ALA A 137 40.42 27.47 -0.09
CA ALA A 137 40.65 28.58 0.84
C ALA A 137 42.11 28.68 1.28
N ARG A 138 42.85 27.56 1.36
CA ARG A 138 44.28 27.58 1.71
C ARG A 138 45.18 27.99 0.55
N LEU A 139 44.85 27.55 -0.66
CA LEU A 139 45.62 27.85 -1.88
C LEU A 139 45.38 29.28 -2.39
N THR A 140 44.23 29.89 -2.06
CA THR A 140 43.89 31.23 -2.54
C THR A 140 44.41 32.31 -1.59
N PRO A 141 45.41 33.13 -1.97
CA PRO A 141 45.97 34.17 -1.10
C PRO A 141 44.95 35.26 -0.74
N TYR A 142 43.90 35.45 -1.55
CA TYR A 142 42.84 36.44 -1.31
C TYR A 142 41.89 36.08 -0.15
N GLU A 143 41.93 34.85 0.38
CA GLU A 143 41.19 34.46 1.58
C GLU A 143 41.91 34.85 2.88
N TRP A 144 43.20 35.14 2.79
CA TRP A 144 44.02 35.52 3.92
C TRP A 144 43.91 37.02 4.16
N TYR A 145 43.45 37.42 5.35
CA TYR A 145 43.22 38.84 5.67
C TYR A 145 43.86 39.22 7.01
N ASN A 146 44.21 40.50 7.14
CA ASN A 146 44.71 41.05 8.39
C ASN A 146 43.51 41.47 9.28
N PRO A 147 43.33 40.90 10.48
CA PRO A 147 42.26 41.28 11.40
C PRO A 147 42.39 42.71 11.94
N HIS A 148 43.60 43.29 11.94
CA HIS A 148 43.86 44.65 12.43
C HIS A 148 44.52 45.52 11.35
N PRO A 149 43.75 45.97 10.34
CA PRO A 149 44.28 46.77 9.22
C PRO A 149 44.79 48.16 9.66
N CYS A 150 44.42 48.63 10.85
CA CYS A 150 44.83 49.92 11.40
C CYS A 150 46.23 49.93 12.04
N LEU A 151 46.81 48.77 12.36
CA LEU A 151 48.16 48.65 12.96
C LEU A 151 49.19 48.33 11.87
N LYS A 152 49.42 49.26 10.94
CA LYS A 152 50.43 49.11 9.87
C LYS A 152 51.83 49.01 10.49
N GLY A 153 52.52 47.88 10.28
CA GLY A 153 53.96 47.73 10.53
C GLY A 153 54.39 46.92 11.77
N ARG A 154 53.48 46.42 12.62
CA ARG A 154 53.85 45.58 13.79
C ARG A 154 53.32 44.15 13.77
N CYS A 155 52.34 43.81 12.93
CA CYS A 155 51.82 42.45 12.81
C CYS A 155 51.48 42.10 11.35
N ASN A 156 52.34 41.32 10.68
CA ASN A 156 52.02 40.64 9.41
C ASN A 156 51.25 39.34 9.68
N LEU A 157 50.24 39.37 10.57
CA LEU A 157 49.44 38.20 10.89
C LEU A 157 48.26 38.12 9.92
N LEU A 158 48.36 37.22 8.94
CA LEU A 158 47.23 36.91 8.06
C LEU A 158 46.45 35.73 8.66
N ILE A 159 45.14 35.91 8.80
CA ILE A 159 44.22 34.88 9.31
C ILE A 159 43.37 34.38 8.15
N ASN A 160 43.12 33.07 8.14
CA ASN A 160 42.18 32.42 7.25
C ASN A 160 41.02 31.86 8.08
N GLN A 161 39.78 32.22 7.76
CA GLN A 161 38.60 31.77 8.50
C GLN A 161 38.27 30.29 8.26
N TYR A 162 38.73 29.70 7.15
CA TYR A 162 38.54 28.29 6.82
C TYR A 162 39.64 27.42 7.46
N SER A 163 39.48 27.16 8.76
CA SER A 163 40.09 25.99 9.41
C SER A 163 39.38 24.70 8.98
N LEU A 164 39.98 23.53 9.21
CA LEU A 164 39.36 22.25 8.85
C LEU A 164 37.95 22.11 9.45
N GLY A 165 37.78 22.45 10.74
CA GLY A 165 36.47 22.46 11.39
C GLY A 165 35.49 23.48 10.79
N ASN A 166 35.97 24.68 10.45
CA ASN A 166 35.13 25.73 9.84
C ASN A 166 34.71 25.36 8.41
N SER A 167 35.56 24.65 7.67
CA SER A 167 35.24 24.09 6.35
C SER A 167 34.17 23.00 6.41
N PHE A 168 34.09 22.24 7.50
CA PHE A 168 32.97 21.30 7.75
C PHE A 168 31.71 21.99 8.26
N TRP A 169 31.85 23.05 9.06
CA TRP A 169 30.72 23.78 9.64
C TRP A 169 29.97 24.62 8.60
N PHE A 170 30.69 25.26 7.68
CA PHE A 170 30.08 26.15 6.68
C PHE A 170 29.01 25.47 5.81
N PRO A 171 29.25 24.27 5.22
CA PRO A 171 28.23 23.58 4.43
C PRO A 171 27.00 23.17 5.24
N VAL A 172 27.14 22.87 6.54
CA VAL A 172 26.00 22.54 7.43
C VAL A 172 25.04 23.71 7.53
N GLY A 173 25.54 24.94 7.68
CA GLY A 173 24.72 26.15 7.73
C GLY A 173 23.90 26.38 6.46
N GLY A 174 24.46 26.04 5.29
CA GLY A 174 23.73 26.06 4.02
C GLY A 174 22.65 24.97 3.92
N PHE A 175 22.99 23.74 4.33
CA PHE A 175 22.07 22.61 4.30
C PHE A 175 20.88 22.79 5.26
N MET A 176 21.12 23.34 6.45
CA MET A 176 20.08 23.65 7.43
C MET A 176 19.34 24.96 7.13
N GLN A 177 19.75 25.70 6.09
CA GLN A 177 19.22 27.02 5.74
C GLN A 177 19.33 28.05 6.89
N GLN A 178 20.30 27.88 7.79
CA GLN A 178 20.52 28.76 8.96
C GLN A 178 21.66 29.77 8.73
N GLY A 179 22.43 29.61 7.65
CA GLY A 179 23.60 30.43 7.36
C GLY A 179 24.79 30.09 8.24
N SER A 180 25.90 30.81 8.06
CA SER A 180 27.13 30.66 8.83
C SER A 180 27.74 32.03 9.10
N THR A 181 28.47 32.17 10.21
CA THR A 181 29.27 33.37 10.50
C THR A 181 30.53 33.47 9.64
N ILE A 182 30.89 32.40 8.93
CA ILE A 182 32.04 32.33 8.03
C ILE A 182 31.59 32.80 6.64
N ALA A 183 32.27 33.81 6.10
CA ALA A 183 31.92 34.39 4.80
C ALA A 183 33.06 34.21 3.78
N PRO A 184 32.80 33.54 2.63
CA PRO A 184 33.81 33.41 1.58
C PRO A 184 34.15 34.77 0.96
N ARG A 185 35.45 35.08 0.87
CA ARG A 185 35.94 36.36 0.36
C ARG A 185 36.41 36.28 -1.08
N ALA A 186 37.15 35.24 -1.42
CA ALA A 186 37.66 35.00 -2.76
C ALA A 186 36.54 34.57 -3.72
N LEU A 187 36.71 34.86 -5.01
CA LEU A 187 35.75 34.44 -6.03
C LEU A 187 35.62 32.91 -6.11
N SER A 188 36.75 32.19 -5.97
CA SER A 188 36.80 30.73 -6.03
C SER A 188 35.97 30.05 -4.94
N THR A 189 36.11 30.48 -3.68
CA THR A 189 35.34 29.95 -2.55
C THR A 189 33.87 30.34 -2.61
N ARG A 190 33.55 31.55 -3.13
CA ARG A 190 32.17 31.99 -3.40
C ARG A 190 31.48 31.12 -4.45
N CYS A 191 32.16 30.75 -5.52
CA CYS A 191 31.60 29.85 -6.53
C CYS A 191 31.27 28.48 -5.95
N VAL A 192 32.20 27.87 -5.20
CA VAL A 192 31.96 26.56 -4.53
C VAL A 192 30.79 26.64 -3.56
N SER A 193 30.75 27.71 -2.76
CA SER A 193 29.65 27.96 -1.81
C SER A 193 28.31 28.16 -2.51
N GLY A 194 28.29 28.89 -3.63
CA GLY A 194 27.09 29.12 -4.44
C GLY A 194 26.53 27.83 -5.04
N VAL A 195 27.39 26.96 -5.58
CA VAL A 195 26.98 25.65 -6.10
C VAL A 195 26.39 24.79 -4.98
N TRP A 196 27.02 24.77 -3.81
CA TRP A 196 26.49 24.07 -2.64
C TRP A 196 25.12 24.59 -2.23
N LEU A 197 24.95 25.92 -2.16
CA LEU A 197 23.66 26.54 -1.80
C LEU A 197 22.56 26.14 -2.78
N VAL A 198 22.81 26.21 -4.09
CA VAL A 198 21.84 25.77 -5.11
C VAL A 198 21.47 24.29 -4.93
N LEU A 199 22.46 23.42 -4.70
CA LEU A 199 22.22 22.00 -4.47
C LEU A 199 21.34 21.75 -3.23
N THR A 200 21.64 22.41 -2.11
CA THR A 200 20.86 22.26 -0.87
C THR A 200 19.43 22.80 -0.99
N ILE A 201 19.23 23.87 -1.77
CA ILE A 201 17.91 24.43 -2.07
C ILE A 201 17.11 23.43 -2.91
N VAL A 202 17.69 22.90 -3.99
CA VAL A 202 17.03 21.89 -4.85
C VAL A 202 16.65 20.65 -4.04
N PHE A 203 17.55 20.15 -3.20
CA PHE A 203 17.27 19.02 -2.32
C PHE A 203 16.13 19.29 -1.33
N SER A 204 16.05 20.51 -0.80
CA SER A 204 14.98 20.92 0.11
C SER A 204 13.62 20.99 -0.59
N PHE A 205 13.58 21.39 -1.87
CA PHE A 205 12.35 21.40 -2.67
C PHE A 205 11.84 20.00 -3.02
N GLN A 206 12.72 19.00 -3.17
CA GLN A 206 12.27 17.61 -3.47
C GLN A 206 11.56 16.93 -2.28
N LYS A 207 11.52 17.57 -1.11
CA LYS A 207 10.86 17.05 0.09
C LYS A 207 9.37 17.45 0.18
N HIS A 208 8.91 18.37 -0.66
CA HIS A 208 7.51 18.84 -0.75
C HIS A 208 6.86 18.33 -2.04
#